data_AF-A0A5C7DRJ2-F1
#
_entry.id   AF-A0A5C7DRJ2-F1
#
_cell.length_a   1.000
_cell.length_b   1.000
_cell.length_c   1.000
_cell.angle_alpha   90.00
_cell.angle_beta   90.00
_cell.angle_gamma   90.00
#
_symmetry.space_group_name_H-M   'P 1'
#
loop_
_entity.id
_entity.type
_entity.pdbx_description
1 polymer ?
#
loop_
_entity_poly.entity_id
_entity_poly.type
_entity_poly.pdbx_seq_one_letter_code
_entity_poly.pdbx_strand_id
1 'polypeptide(L)'
;MQSHIKINLEFECIIGILDFERIQKQKVFIELEAKSKKFLDYAKICSRVEKIYKKKKFKTIEQSLKYVCKNIKKYHRKLKFINITCYKLEIIHNAKVGATLIKKY
;
A
#
# COMPACT_ATOMS: atom_id res chain seq x y z
N MET A 1 16.12 13.72 15.57
CA MET A 1 16.18 12.52 14.70
C MET A 1 14.94 12.45 13.81
N GLN A 2 15.10 12.30 12.49
CA GLN A 2 14.01 12.07 11.55
C GLN A 2 13.93 10.57 11.26
N SER A 3 12.76 9.95 11.43
CA SER A 3 12.54 8.56 11.06
C SER A 3 12.33 8.47 9.55
N HIS A 4 13.07 7.56 8.91
CA HIS A 4 12.96 7.24 7.50
C HIS A 4 12.97 5.73 7.37
N ILE A 5 11.93 5.17 6.74
CA ILE A 5 11.78 3.74 6.53
C ILE A 5 11.52 3.45 5.05
N LYS A 6 11.96 2.27 4.62
CA LYS A 6 11.62 1.63 3.35
C LYS A 6 11.12 0.22 3.66
N ILE A 7 9.96 -0.13 3.12
CA ILE A 7 9.25 -1.37 3.37
C ILE A 7 8.87 -1.99 2.04
N ASN A 8 9.14 -3.29 1.89
CA ASN A 8 8.62 -4.11 0.81
C ASN A 8 7.72 -5.19 1.41
N LEU A 9 6.50 -5.31 0.89
CA LEU A 9 5.48 -6.23 1.38
C LEU A 9 4.95 -7.05 0.21
N GLU A 10 4.77 -8.35 0.44
CA GLU A 10 4.10 -9.24 -0.48
C GLU A 10 3.00 -9.99 0.26
N PHE A 11 1.79 -9.98 -0.28
CA PHE A 11 0.67 -10.72 0.28
C PHE A 11 -0.44 -10.90 -0.77
N GLU A 12 -1.36 -11.81 -0.48
CA GLU A 12 -2.54 -12.04 -1.30
C GLU A 12 -3.75 -11.22 -0.83
N CYS A 13 -4.47 -10.61 -1.77
CA CYS A 13 -5.75 -9.98 -1.49
C CYS A 13 -6.67 -9.95 -2.73
N ILE A 14 -7.94 -9.60 -2.51
CA ILE A 14 -8.89 -9.34 -3.60
C ILE A 14 -8.77 -7.87 -3.98
N ILE A 15 -8.39 -7.56 -5.22
CA ILE A 15 -8.26 -6.18 -5.71
C ILE A 15 -8.50 -6.12 -7.22
N GLY A 16 -9.38 -5.23 -7.67
CA GLY A 16 -9.72 -5.14 -9.08
C GLY A 16 -11.19 -4.83 -9.35
N ILE A 17 -11.47 -4.49 -10.60
CA ILE A 17 -12.81 -4.13 -11.08
C ILE A 17 -13.47 -5.29 -11.82
N LEU A 18 -12.69 -6.23 -12.37
CA LEU A 18 -13.21 -7.33 -13.18
C LEU A 18 -13.79 -8.41 -12.26
N ASP A 19 -14.86 -9.07 -12.69
CA ASP A 19 -15.62 -9.99 -11.85
C ASP A 19 -14.78 -11.16 -11.31
N PHE A 20 -13.89 -11.72 -12.14
CA PHE A 20 -12.98 -12.79 -11.69
C PHE A 20 -12.01 -12.30 -10.60
N GLU A 21 -11.54 -11.04 -10.68
CA GLU A 21 -10.68 -10.43 -9.66
C GLU A 21 -11.41 -10.23 -8.34
N ARG A 22 -12.76 -10.21 -8.35
CA ARG A 22 -13.58 -10.07 -7.14
C ARG A 22 -13.75 -11.38 -6.37
N ILE A 23 -13.45 -12.50 -7.01
CA ILE A 23 -13.58 -13.85 -6.46
C ILE A 23 -12.20 -14.40 -6.09
N GLN A 24 -11.22 -14.24 -6.97
CA GLN A 24 -9.87 -14.78 -6.81
C GLN A 24 -8.96 -13.80 -6.07
N LYS A 25 -8.15 -14.33 -5.14
CA LYS A 25 -7.06 -13.56 -4.55
C LYS A 25 -5.94 -13.45 -5.58
N GLN A 26 -5.25 -12.32 -5.55
CA GLN A 26 -4.08 -12.05 -6.37
C GLN A 26 -2.91 -11.69 -5.48
N LYS A 27 -1.70 -12.07 -5.87
CA LYS A 27 -0.47 -11.61 -5.22
C LYS A 27 -0.22 -10.14 -5.53
N VAL A 28 -0.05 -9.36 -4.47
CA VAL A 28 0.21 -7.93 -4.52
C VAL A 28 1.56 -7.63 -3.87
N PHE A 29 2.37 -6.81 -4.53
CA PHE A 29 3.63 -6.33 -4.01
C PHE A 29 3.54 -4.82 -3.74
N ILE A 30 3.89 -4.40 -2.53
CA ILE A 30 3.86 -2.99 -2.11
C ILE A 30 5.26 -2.55 -1.74
N GLU A 31 5.69 -1.46 -2.36
CA GLU A 31 6.86 -0.70 -1.95
C GLU A 31 6.37 0.56 -1.23
N LEU A 32 6.90 0.82 -0.04
CA LEU A 32 6.52 1.97 0.77
C LEU A 32 7.75 2.62 1.36
N GLU A 33 7.96 3.88 1.02
CA GLU A 33 8.93 4.76 1.64
C GLU A 33 8.20 5.85 2.43
N ALA A 34 8.61 6.08 3.68
CA ALA A 34 7.98 7.09 4.53
C ALA A 34 9.01 7.85 5.38
N LYS A 35 8.77 9.16 5.56
CA LYS A 35 9.59 10.01 6.43
C LYS A 35 8.73 10.76 7.45
N SER A 36 9.17 10.80 8.70
CA SER A 36 8.45 11.48 9.79
C SER A 36 9.38 12.12 10.81
N LYS A 37 8.94 13.21 11.47
CA LYS A 37 9.66 13.77 12.63
C LYS A 37 9.66 12.85 13.86
N LYS A 38 8.75 11.87 13.91
CA LYS A 38 8.64 10.89 15.01
C LYS A 38 8.96 9.50 14.50
N PHE A 39 9.26 8.58 15.42
CA PHE A 39 9.48 7.17 15.12
C PHE A 39 8.31 6.56 14.33
N LEU A 40 8.65 5.79 13.31
CA LEU A 40 7.73 4.99 12.52
C LEU A 40 7.94 3.51 12.85
N ASP A 41 6.98 2.94 13.58
CA ASP A 41 6.95 1.50 13.87
C ASP A 41 6.59 0.74 12.58
N TYR A 42 7.62 0.27 11.88
CA TYR A 42 7.47 -0.38 10.58
C TYR A 42 6.67 -1.69 10.69
N ALA A 43 6.82 -2.46 11.77
CA ALA A 43 6.04 -3.69 11.99
C ALA A 43 4.53 -3.39 12.06
N LYS A 44 4.15 -2.33 12.80
CA LYS A 44 2.75 -1.87 12.84
C LYS A 44 2.26 -1.31 11.50
N ILE A 45 3.13 -0.68 10.72
CA ILE A 45 2.78 -0.19 9.38
C ILE A 45 2.52 -1.38 8.43
N CYS A 46 3.41 -2.37 8.39
CA CYS A 46 3.27 -3.60 7.61
C CYS A 46 1.94 -4.31 7.90
N SER A 47 1.70 -4.65 9.17
CA SER A 47 0.47 -5.33 9.60
C SER A 47 -0.79 -4.51 9.27
N ARG A 48 -0.72 -3.18 9.39
CA ARG A 48 -1.86 -2.30 9.08
C ARG A 48 -2.15 -2.26 7.59
N VAL A 49 -1.13 -2.13 6.74
CA VAL A 49 -1.31 -2.11 5.27
C VAL A 49 -1.95 -3.42 4.81
N GLU A 50 -1.42 -4.57 5.20
CA GLU A 50 -1.96 -5.88 4.83
C GLU A 50 -3.42 -6.05 5.28
N LYS A 51 -3.73 -5.71 6.54
CA LYS A 51 -5.11 -5.76 7.07
C LYS A 51 -6.06 -4.85 6.29
N ILE A 52 -5.61 -3.67 5.87
CA ILE A 52 -6.42 -2.75 5.06
C ILE A 52 -6.78 -3.41 3.72
N TYR A 53 -5.80 -3.96 3.00
CA TYR A 53 -6.06 -4.59 1.70
C TYR A 53 -6.97 -5.82 1.83
N LYS A 54 -6.68 -6.72 2.77
CA LYS A 54 -7.49 -7.93 3.02
C LYS A 54 -8.94 -7.60 3.39
N LYS A 55 -9.18 -6.52 4.15
CA LYS A 55 -10.53 -6.10 4.57
C LYS A 55 -11.28 -5.29 3.52
N LYS A 56 -10.62 -4.33 2.86
CA LYS A 56 -11.30 -3.34 2.00
C LYS A 56 -11.56 -3.84 0.59
N LYS A 57 -10.80 -4.82 0.11
CA LYS A 57 -10.95 -5.43 -1.22
C LYS A 57 -11.17 -4.38 -2.32
N PHE A 58 -10.21 -3.47 -2.51
CA PHE A 58 -10.39 -2.27 -3.34
C PHE A 58 -10.77 -2.58 -4.79
N LYS A 59 -11.51 -1.67 -5.43
CA LYS A 59 -11.82 -1.77 -6.87
C LYS A 59 -10.62 -1.38 -7.72
N THR A 60 -9.88 -0.33 -7.36
CA THR A 60 -8.69 0.11 -8.11
C THR A 60 -7.46 0.28 -7.22
N ILE A 61 -6.27 0.21 -7.84
CA ILE A 61 -5.00 0.42 -7.13
C ILE A 61 -4.92 1.85 -6.60
N GLU A 62 -5.30 2.86 -7.39
CA GLU A 62 -5.24 4.28 -7.01
C GLU A 62 -6.11 4.57 -5.78
N GLN A 63 -7.31 3.97 -5.71
CA GLN A 63 -8.17 4.09 -4.53
C GLN A 63 -7.50 3.49 -3.29
N SER A 64 -6.86 2.32 -3.44
CA SER A 64 -6.13 1.67 -2.35
C SER A 64 -4.98 2.54 -1.84
N LEU A 65 -4.16 3.10 -2.73
CA LEU A 65 -3.04 3.98 -2.37
C LEU A 65 -3.51 5.25 -1.67
N LYS A 66 -4.55 5.91 -2.20
CA LYS A 66 -5.15 7.10 -1.59
C LYS A 66 -5.64 6.81 -0.18
N TYR A 67 -6.30 5.67 0.02
CA TYR A 67 -6.80 5.23 1.33
C TYR A 67 -5.66 4.94 2.31
N VAL A 68 -4.66 4.17 1.89
CA VAL A 68 -3.51 3.80 2.73
C VAL A 68 -2.73 5.03 3.16
N CYS A 69 -2.41 5.95 2.26
CA CYS A 69 -1.74 7.21 2.62
C CYS A 69 -2.54 8.02 3.64
N LYS A 70 -3.86 8.16 3.44
CA LYS A 70 -4.74 8.87 4.38
C LYS A 70 -4.77 8.17 5.75
N ASN A 71 -4.81 6.83 5.76
CA ASN A 71 -4.82 6.04 6.99
C ASN A 71 -3.52 6.19 7.77
N ILE A 72 -2.36 6.02 7.11
CA ILE A 72 -1.04 6.17 7.75
C ILE A 72 -0.86 7.60 8.28
N LYS A 73 -1.19 8.63 7.50
CA LYS A 73 -1.11 10.03 7.98
C LYS A 73 -2.01 10.31 9.19
N LYS A 74 -3.19 9.68 9.28
CA LYS A 74 -4.08 9.79 10.43
C LYS A 74 -3.43 9.27 11.73
N TYR A 75 -2.75 8.12 11.66
CA TYR A 75 -2.06 7.53 12.82
C TYR A 75 -0.68 8.15 13.09
N HIS A 76 -0.01 8.68 12.06
CA HIS A 76 1.29 9.33 12.15
C HIS A 76 1.17 10.82 11.77
N ARG A 77 0.61 11.64 12.67
CA ARG A 77 0.35 13.07 12.40
C ARG A 77 1.60 13.86 11.95
N LYS A 78 2.78 13.47 12.44
CA LYS A 78 4.08 14.08 12.08
C LYS A 78 4.74 13.47 10.84
N LEU A 79 4.03 12.63 10.07
CA LEU A 79 4.46 12.14 8.76
C LEU A 79 4.62 13.33 7.80
N LYS A 80 5.77 13.43 7.15
CA LYS A 80 6.11 14.52 6.21
C LYS A 80 6.05 14.06 4.75
N PHE A 81 6.28 12.78 4.53
CA PHE A 81 6.41 12.21 3.19
C PHE A 81 5.98 10.76 3.21
N ILE A 82 5.28 10.35 2.16
CA ILE A 82 5.02 8.96 1.83
C ILE A 82 5.08 8.78 0.32
N ASN A 83 5.82 7.79 -0.13
CA ASN A 83 5.82 7.27 -1.49
C ASN A 83 5.40 5.81 -1.40
N ILE A 84 4.31 5.45 -2.05
CA ILE A 84 3.79 4.09 -2.04
C ILE A 84 3.50 3.64 -3.47
N THR A 85 4.00 2.47 -3.82
CA THR A 85 3.72 1.78 -5.07
C THR A 85 3.05 0.46 -4.75
N CYS A 86 2.06 0.07 -5.55
CA CYS A 86 1.38 -1.21 -5.45
C CYS A 86 1.34 -1.85 -6.82
N TYR A 87 1.76 -3.11 -6.89
CA TYR A 87 1.82 -3.91 -8.09
C TYR A 87 0.94 -5.15 -7.97
N LYS A 88 0.22 -5.47 -9.04
CA LYS A 88 -0.41 -6.78 -9.22
C LYS A 88 0.57 -7.65 -10.01
N LEU A 89 1.01 -8.75 -9.41
CA LEU A 89 2.08 -9.57 -10.01
C LEU A 89 1.56 -10.58 -11.05
N GLU A 90 0.28 -10.94 -10.99
CA GLU A 90 -0.25 -12.12 -11.70
C GLU A 90 -1.33 -11.78 -12.75
N ILE A 91 -1.67 -10.51 -12.91
CA ILE A 91 -2.78 -10.10 -13.80
C ILE A 91 -2.41 -10.14 -15.29
N ILE A 92 -1.13 -9.92 -15.62
CA ILE A 92 -0.61 -9.98 -17.00
C ILE A 92 0.69 -10.80 -16.97
N HIS A 93 0.72 -11.93 -17.68
CA HIS A 93 1.80 -12.92 -17.60
C HIS A 93 3.20 -12.35 -17.86
N ASN A 94 3.32 -11.35 -18.74
CA ASN A 94 4.59 -10.76 -19.16
C ASN A 94 4.78 -9.31 -18.68
N ALA A 95 3.98 -8.83 -17.72
CA ALA A 95 4.07 -7.44 -17.26
C ALA A 95 3.79 -7.29 -15.77
N LYS A 96 4.66 -6.54 -15.10
CA LYS A 96 4.42 -6.04 -13.74
C LYS A 96 3.63 -4.74 -13.84
N VAL A 97 2.33 -4.79 -13.55
CA VAL A 97 1.47 -3.60 -13.58
C VAL A 97 1.22 -3.07 -12.18
N GLY A 98 1.25 -1.75 -12.04
CA GLY A 98 1.06 -1.10 -10.75
C GLY A 98 0.85 0.40 -10.89
N ALA A 99 0.58 1.03 -9.76
CA ALA A 99 0.47 2.47 -9.66
C ALA A 99 1.28 2.98 -8.47
N THR A 100 1.75 4.22 -8.58
CA THR A 100 2.51 4.91 -7.53
C THR A 100 1.76 6.16 -7.10
N LEU A 101 1.82 6.45 -5.80
CA LEU A 101 1.31 7.69 -5.23
C LEU A 101 2.35 8.30 -4.28
N ILE A 102 2.75 9.53 -4.59
CA ILE A 102 3.66 10.33 -3.77
C ILE A 102 2.87 11.44 -3.09
N LYS A 103 3.06 11.61 -1.78
CA LYS A 103 2.51 12.73 -1.02
C LYS A 103 3.55 13.37 -0.12
N LYS A 104 3.57 14.71 -0.13
CA LYS A 104 4.29 15.57 0.81
C LYS A 104 3.27 16.25 1.72
N TYR A 105 3.56 16.37 3.01
CA TYR A 105 2.68 16.88 4.06
C TYR A 105 3.36 17.92 4.95
#